data_AF-A0A9X8YRV5-F1
#
_entry.id   AF-A0A9X8YRV5-F1
#
_cell.length_a   1.000
_cell.length_b   1.000
_cell.length_c   1.000
_cell.angle_alpha   90.00
_cell.angle_beta   90.00
_cell.angle_gamma   90.00
#
_symmetry.space_group_name_H-M   'P 1'
#
loop_
_entity.id
_entity.type
_entity.pdbx_description
1 polymer ?
#
loop_
_entity_poly.entity_id
_entity_poly.type
_entity_poly.pdbx_seq_one_letter_code
_entity_poly.pdbx_strand_id
1 'polypeptide(L)' 'MVSALYVVLGALLLIKLSYDVVRLRMQYRVAYGDGGFYELQTAIRVHGNAVEYIPIAAVL' A
#
# COMPACT_ATOMS: atom_id res chain seq x y z
N MET A 1 -4.09 -20.91 13.90
CA MET A 1 -3.22 -19.87 14.53
C MET A 1 -2.27 -19.25 13.50
N VAL A 2 -1.63 -20.04 12.65
CA VAL A 2 -0.73 -19.55 11.58
C VAL A 2 -1.40 -18.52 10.65
N SER A 3 -2.62 -18.77 10.18
CA SER A 3 -3.35 -17.84 9.27
C SER A 3 -3.64 -16.47 9.89
N ALA A 4 -3.97 -16.40 11.19
CA ALA A 4 -4.25 -15.13 11.86
C ALA A 4 -3.02 -14.23 11.95
N LEU A 5 -1.82 -14.82 12.13
CA LEU A 5 -0.56 -14.08 12.13
C LEU A 5 -0.28 -13.46 10.76
N TYR A 6 -0.44 -14.23 9.68
CA TYR A 6 -0.24 -13.72 8.32
C TYR A 6 -1.24 -12.62 7.95
N VAL A 7 -2.50 -12.75 8.36
CA VAL A 7 -3.53 -11.70 8.18
C VAL A 7 -3.11 -10.40 8.87
N VAL A 8 -2.68 -10.47 10.13
CA VAL A 8 -2.27 -9.28 10.90
C VAL A 8 -1.03 -8.64 10.29
N LEU A 9 -0.02 -9.44 9.93
CA LEU A 9 1.20 -8.93 9.29
C LEU A 9 0.89 -8.29 7.92
N GLY A 10 0.01 -8.91 7.13
CA GLY A 10 -0.47 -8.37 5.87
C GLY A 10 -1.20 -7.04 6.05
N ALA A 11 -2.08 -6.94 7.04
CA ALA A 11 -2.79 -5.70 7.36
C ALA A 11 -1.83 -4.58 7.82
N LEU A 12 -0.84 -4.89 8.66
CA LEU A 12 0.18 -3.93 9.07
C LEU A 12 1.01 -3.44 7.88
N LEU A 13 1.36 -4.33 6.95
CA LEU A 13 2.06 -3.98 5.72
C LEU A 13 1.22 -3.06 4.84
N LEU A 14 -0.08 -3.34 4.68
CA LEU A 14 -1.01 -2.46 3.94
C LEU A 14 -1.08 -1.07 4.55
N ILE A 15 -1.19 -0.96 5.87
CA ILE A 15 -1.23 0.32 6.59
C ILE A 15 0.08 1.10 6.35
N LYS A 16 1.23 0.42 6.45
CA LYS A 16 2.54 1.05 6.19
C LYS A 16 2.63 1.57 4.76
N LEU A 17 2.23 0.78 3.77
CA LEU A 17 2.25 1.20 2.35
C LEU A 17 1.28 2.36 2.08
N SER A 18 0.12 2.37 2.73
CA SER A 18 -0.82 3.50 2.66
C SER A 18 -0.19 4.78 3.22
N TYR A 19 0.53 4.67 4.35
CA TYR A 19 1.22 5.82 4.94
C TYR A 19 2.30 6.37 4.00
N ASP A 20 3.07 5.51 3.32
CA ASP A 20 4.07 5.94 2.34
C ASP A 20 3.44 6.74 1.19
N VAL A 21 2.29 6.29 0.66
CA VAL A 21 1.56 7.03 -0.39
C VAL A 21 1.09 8.38 0.13
N VAL A 22 0.47 8.44 1.31
CA VAL A 22 -0.02 9.69 1.91
C VAL A 22 1.14 10.66 2.16
N ARG A 23 2.25 10.17 2.71
CA ARG A 23 3.46 10.97 2.95
C ARG A 23 3.98 11.58 1.65
N LEU A 24 4.10 10.81 0.58
CA LEU A 24 4.57 11.30 -0.72
C LEU A 24 3.57 12.27 -1.37
N ARG A 25 2.26 12.05 -1.23
CA ARG A 25 1.22 13.01 -1.66
C ARG A 25 1.37 14.36 -0.99
N MET A 26 1.60 14.35 0.33
CA MET A 26 1.81 15.58 1.10
C MET A 26 3.13 16.26 0.72
N GLN A 27 4.20 15.49 0.52
CA GLN A 27 5.51 16.00 0.13
C GLN A 27 5.48 16.68 -1.26
N TYR A 28 4.85 16.03 -2.24
CA TYR A 28 4.74 16.56 -3.61
C TYR A 28 3.55 17.49 -3.83
N ARG A 29 2.68 17.66 -2.82
CA ARG A 29 1.44 18.45 -2.89
C ARG A 29 0.50 18.02 -4.02
N VAL A 30 0.39 16.71 -4.24
CA VAL A 30 -0.44 16.11 -5.28
C VAL A 30 -1.72 15.52 -4.67
N ALA A 31 -2.84 16.20 -4.90
CA ALA A 31 -4.14 15.74 -4.40
C ALA A 31 -4.65 14.48 -5.12
N TYR A 32 -4.51 14.43 -6.46
CA TYR A 32 -5.03 13.34 -7.30
C TYR A 32 -3.98 12.85 -8.28
N GLY A 33 -4.03 11.56 -8.62
CA GLY A 33 -3.05 10.91 -9.51
C GLY A 33 -1.66 10.82 -8.85
N ASP A 34 -0.63 10.77 -9.69
CA ASP A 34 0.80 10.72 -9.30
C ASP A 34 1.53 12.06 -9.51
N GLY A 35 0.89 13.04 -10.16
CA GLY A 35 1.47 14.37 -10.43
C GLY A 35 2.72 14.35 -11.31
N GLY A 36 3.00 13.26 -12.02
CA GLY A 36 4.23 13.07 -12.80
C GLY A 36 5.45 12.66 -11.97
N PHE A 37 5.30 12.40 -10.67
CA PHE A 37 6.39 11.98 -9.80
C PHE A 37 6.53 10.45 -9.79
N TYR A 38 7.64 9.95 -10.32
CA TYR A 38 7.93 8.52 -10.39
C TYR A 38 7.88 7.82 -9.02
N GLU A 39 8.35 8.48 -7.96
CA GLU A 39 8.31 7.94 -6.59
C GLU A 39 6.87 7.74 -6.10
N LEU A 40 5.99 8.73 -6.33
CA LEU A 40 4.58 8.64 -5.94
C LEU A 40 3.85 7.59 -6.78
N GLN A 41 4.12 7.53 -8.09
CA GLN A 41 3.57 6.50 -8.97
C GLN A 41 3.96 5.09 -8.49
N THR A 42 5.23 4.89 -8.14
CA THR A 42 5.75 3.62 -7.64
C THR A 42 5.08 3.25 -6.31
N ALA A 43 4.98 4.18 -5.37
CA ALA A 43 4.31 3.94 -4.09
C ALA A 43 2.84 3.55 -4.27
N ILE A 44 2.10 4.24 -5.16
CA ILE A 44 0.71 3.91 -5.49
C ILE A 44 0.61 2.50 -6.08
N ARG A 45 1.50 2.12 -7.01
CA ARG A 45 1.48 0.79 -7.64
C ARG A 45 1.84 -0.33 -6.67
N VAL A 46 2.82 -0.12 -5.79
CA VAL A 46 3.19 -1.10 -4.76
C VAL A 46 2.04 -1.29 -3.76
N HIS A 47 1.42 -0.20 -3.29
CA HIS A 47 0.26 -0.28 -2.42
C HIS A 47 -0.93 -0.97 -3.11
N GLY A 48 -1.22 -0.61 -4.36
CA GLY A 48 -2.29 -1.24 -5.16
C GLY A 48 -2.11 -2.74 -5.32
N ASN A 49 -0.91 -3.18 -5.75
CA ASN A 49 -0.58 -4.60 -5.83
C ASN A 49 -0.78 -5.30 -4.47
N ALA A 50 -0.31 -4.70 -3.38
CA ALA A 50 -0.46 -5.29 -2.06
C ALA A 50 -1.95 -5.44 -1.65
N VAL A 51 -2.78 -4.44 -1.94
CA VAL A 51 -4.24 -4.47 -1.67
C VAL A 51 -4.94 -5.57 -2.49
N GLU A 52 -4.47 -5.84 -3.70
CA GLU A 52 -5.02 -6.91 -4.55
C GLU A 52 -4.61 -8.30 -4.04
N TYR A 53 -3.32 -8.51 -3.75
CA TYR A 53 -2.79 -9.85 -3.48
C TYR A 53 -2.87 -10.30 -2.01
N ILE A 54 -2.70 -9.39 -1.04
CA ILE A 54 -2.64 -9.78 0.39
C ILE A 54 -3.98 -10.38 0.86
N PRO A 55 -5.16 -9.80 0.54
CA PRO A 55 -6.43 -10.41 0.93
C PRO A 55 -6.67 -11.77 0.26
N ILE A 56 -6.28 -11.92 -1.01
CA ILE A 56 -6.38 -13.21 -1.72
C ILE A 56 -5.51 -14.25 -1.03
N ALA A 57 -4.25 -13.92 -0.73
CA ALA A 57 -3.33 -14.80 -0.03
C ALA A 57 -3.75 -15.12 1.42
N ALA A 58 -4.53 -14.24 2.05
CA ALA A 58 -5.04 -14.45 3.40
C ALA A 58 -6.25 -15.39 3.47
N VAL A 59 -6.98 -15.53 2.35
CA VAL A 59 -8.18 -16.38 2.24
C VAL A 59 -7.85 -17.78 1.72
N LEU A 60 -6.82 -17.92 0.87
CA LEU A 60 -6.32 -19.20 0.35
C LEU A 60 -5.53 -19.99 1.40
#